data_AF-A0A2P2E9Y6-F1
#
_entry.id   AF-A0A2P2E9Y6-F1
#
_cell.length_a   1.000
_cell.length_b   1.000
_cell.length_c   1.000
_cell.angle_alpha   90.00
_cell.angle_beta   90.00
_cell.angle_gamma   90.00
#
_symmetry.space_group_name_H-M   'P 1'
#
loop_
_entity.id
_entity.type
_entity.pdbx_description
1 polymer ?
#
loop_
_entity_poly.entity_id
_entity_poly.type
_entity_poly.pdbx_seq_one_letter_code
_entity_poly.pdbx_strand_id
1 'polypeptide(L)' 'MANFESYRWRKTTDIAREYPLFELLIGDTSFLDLGFNDDGILEVSFNPTAGGLLLSWDRLQELLNEGKTLAEAE' A
#
# COMPACT_ATOMS: atom_id res chain seq x y z
N MET A 1 9.96 12.79 12.79
CA MET A 1 9.21 12.75 11.51
C MET A 1 9.57 11.45 10.84
N ALA A 2 8.59 10.66 10.44
CA ALA A 2 8.88 9.45 9.67
C ALA A 2 9.47 9.88 8.33
N ASN A 3 10.65 9.37 8.03
CA ASN A 3 11.32 9.66 6.78
C ASN A 3 10.84 8.65 5.74
N PHE A 4 10.01 9.09 4.80
CA PHE A 4 9.49 8.26 3.70
C PHE A 4 10.54 8.06 2.59
N GLU A 5 11.80 8.44 2.80
CA GLU A 5 12.91 8.21 1.88
C GLU A 5 13.22 6.71 1.67
N SER A 6 12.88 5.85 2.63
CA SER A 6 13.04 4.39 2.50
C SER A 6 11.70 3.67 2.62
N TYR A 7 10.94 3.66 1.53
CA TYR A 7 9.74 2.84 1.41
C TYR A 7 9.93 1.77 0.34
N ARG A 8 9.12 0.71 0.40
CA ARG A 8 9.01 -0.27 -0.67
C ARG A 8 7.63 -0.89 -0.73
N TRP A 9 7.19 -1.23 -1.94
CA TRP A 9 6.05 -2.08 -2.15
C TRP A 9 6.46 -3.55 -2.13
N ARG A 10 5.61 -4.39 -1.55
CA ARG A 10 5.78 -5.84 -1.51
C ARG A 10 4.46 -6.50 -1.86
N LYS A 11 4.47 -7.41 -2.84
CA LYS A 11 3.34 -8.30 -3.11
C LYS A 11 3.14 -9.25 -1.92
N THR A 12 1.95 -9.28 -1.35
CA THR A 12 1.61 -10.19 -0.27
C THR A 12 1.32 -11.57 -0.86
N THR A 13 2.09 -12.57 -0.45
CA THR A 13 2.09 -13.90 -1.09
C THR A 13 1.12 -14.90 -0.46
N ASP A 14 0.61 -14.62 0.74
CA ASP A 14 -0.12 -15.59 1.58
C ASP A 14 -1.61 -15.23 1.75
N ILE A 15 -2.24 -14.69 0.70
CA ILE A 15 -3.66 -14.31 0.73
C ILE A 15 -4.42 -15.11 -0.33
N ALA A 16 -5.45 -15.84 0.11
CA ALA A 16 -6.36 -16.57 -0.78
C ALA A 16 -7.38 -15.61 -1.42
N ARG A 17 -6.93 -14.81 -2.40
CA ARG A 17 -7.76 -13.88 -3.17
C ARG A 17 -7.47 -14.03 -4.67
N GLU A 18 -8.44 -13.66 -5.50
CA GLU A 18 -8.31 -13.67 -6.96
C GLU A 18 -7.26 -12.65 -7.43
N TYR A 19 -7.27 -11.47 -6.81
CA TYR A 19 -6.31 -10.40 -7.09
C TYR A 19 -5.24 -10.28 -6.01
N PRO A 20 -3.99 -10.00 -6.40
CA PRO A 20 -2.90 -9.82 -5.45
C PRO A 20 -3.07 -8.53 -4.64
N LEU A 21 -2.75 -8.63 -3.35
CA LEU A 21 -2.65 -7.48 -2.45
C LEU A 21 -1.19 -7.05 -2.35
N PHE A 22 -0.96 -5.74 -2.31
CA PHE A 22 0.36 -5.14 -2.15
C PHE A 22 0.42 -4.37 -0.84
N GLU A 23 1.49 -4.57 -0.09
CA GLU A 23 1.76 -3.86 1.15
C GLU A 23 2.85 -2.82 0.92
N LEU A 24 2.59 -1.59 1.39
CA LEU A 24 3.55 -0.51 1.45
C LEU A 24 4.27 -0.54 2.80
N LEU A 25 5.57 -0.75 2.78
CA LEU A 25 6.45 -0.73 3.94
C LEU A 25 7.21 0.59 4.02
N ILE A 26 7.27 1.20 5.21
CA ILE A 26 8.16 2.33 5.54
C ILE A 26 9.18 1.81 6.54
N GLY A 27 10.43 1.64 6.10
CA GLY A 27 11.40 0.83 6.83
C GLY A 27 10.88 -0.61 6.97
N ASP A 28 10.65 -1.05 8.22
CA ASP A 28 10.11 -2.38 8.54
C ASP A 28 8.63 -2.35 8.95
N THR A 29 7.99 -1.17 8.93
CA THR A 29 6.60 -0.99 9.36
C THR A 29 5.66 -1.01 8.17
N SER A 30 4.63 -1.86 8.25
CA SER A 30 3.48 -1.83 7.35
C SER A 30 2.69 -0.55 7.51
N PHE A 31 2.52 0.18 6.41
CA PHE A 31 1.79 1.45 6.39
C PHE A 31 0.37 1.27 5.89
N LEU A 32 0.23 0.63 4.73
CA LEU A 32 -1.07 0.31 4.13
C LEU A 32 -0.95 -0.90 3.22
N ASP A 33 -2.11 -1.52 2.99
CA ASP A 33 -2.33 -2.52 1.97
C ASP A 33 -3.21 -1.94 0.85
N LEU A 34 -2.95 -2.34 -0.39
CA LEU A 34 -3.66 -1.89 -1.57
C LEU A 34 -3.77 -3.01 -2.61
N GLY A 35 -4.95 -3.19 -3.19
CA GLY A 35 -5.19 -4.17 -4.25
C GLY A 35 -6.63 -4.14 -4.73
N PHE A 36 -6.92 -4.83 -5.83
CA PHE A 36 -8.31 -5.00 -6.28
C PHE A 36 -8.99 -6.12 -5.47
N ASN A 37 -10.30 -5.99 -5.28
CA ASN A 37 -11.12 -7.10 -4.80
C ASN A 37 -11.77 -7.85 -5.95
N ASP A 38 -12.53 -8.90 -5.62
CA ASP A 38 -13.15 -9.80 -6.59
C ASP A 38 -14.19 -9.06 -7.48
N ASP A 39 -14.69 -7.90 -7.05
CA ASP A 39 -15.58 -7.02 -7.84
C ASP A 39 -14.82 -6.01 -8.72
N GLY A 40 -13.48 -6.06 -8.74
CA GLY A 40 -12.62 -5.12 -9.48
C GLY A 40 -12.55 -3.72 -8.86
N ILE A 41 -12.91 -3.56 -7.59
CA ILE A 41 -12.82 -2.30 -6.86
C ILE A 41 -11.44 -2.21 -6.20
N LEU A 42 -10.77 -1.08 -6.35
CA LEU A 42 -9.51 -0.80 -5.67
C LEU A 42 -9.76 -0.58 -4.17
N GLU A 43 -9.26 -1.50 -3.35
CA GLU A 43 -9.29 -1.41 -1.89
C GLU A 43 -7.98 -0.82 -1.38
N VAL A 44 -8.09 0.04 -0.37
CA VAL A 44 -6.95 0.60 0.36
C VAL A 44 -7.25 0.48 1.85
N SER A 45 -6.37 -0.19 2.59
CA SER A 45 -6.48 -0.39 4.04
C SER A 45 -5.25 0.16 4.72
N PHE A 46 -5.42 1.16 5.59
CA PHE A 46 -4.31 1.68 6.39
C PHE A 46 -4.07 0.79 7.61
N ASN A 47 -2.82 0.45 7.86
CA ASN A 47 -2.47 -0.34 9.03
C ASN A 47 -2.72 0.51 10.30
N PRO A 48 -3.46 0.01 11.31
CA PRO A 48 -3.68 0.74 12.55
C PRO A 48 -2.38 1.16 13.26
N THR A 49 -1.28 0.41 13.08
CA THR A 49 0.02 0.75 13.67
C THR A 49 0.72 1.92 12.98
N ALA A 50 0.21 2.38 11.83
CA ALA A 50 0.69 3.56 11.11
C ALA A 50 0.19 4.89 11.74
N GLY A 51 -0.60 4.84 12.81
CA GLY A 51 -1.10 6.02 13.49
C GLY A 51 0.01 6.98 13.95
N GLY A 52 -0.17 8.28 13.68
CA GLY A 52 0.78 9.34 14.07
C GLY A 52 1.89 9.61 13.04
N LEU A 53 1.92 8.89 11.92
CA LEU A 53 2.77 9.22 10.78
C LEU A 53 2.21 10.43 10.05
N LEU A 54 3.06 11.44 9.82
CA LEU A 54 2.71 12.63 9.05
C LEU A 54 3.28 12.49 7.64
N LEU A 55 2.41 12.66 6.65
CA LEU A 55 2.75 12.63 5.22
C LEU A 55 2.07 13.83 4.54
N SER A 56 2.72 14.42 3.54
CA SER A 56 2.03 15.40 2.69
C SER A 56 0.96 14.71 1.85
N TRP A 57 -0.08 15.45 1.50
CA TRP A 57 -1.14 14.94 0.64
C TRP A 57 -0.59 14.48 -0.71
N ASP A 58 0.25 15.28 -1.35
CA ASP A 58 0.84 14.96 -2.66
C ASP A 58 1.63 13.65 -2.60
N ARG A 59 2.40 13.44 -1.53
CA ARG A 59 3.17 12.21 -1.35
C ARG A 59 2.27 11.00 -1.10
N LEU A 60 1.14 11.17 -0.40
CA LEU A 60 0.14 10.12 -0.26
C LEU A 60 -0.41 9.72 -1.63
N GLN A 61 -0.76 10.69 -2.46
CA GLN A 61 -1.29 10.43 -3.80
C GLN A 61 -0.28 9.70 -4.69
N GLU A 62 1.00 10.10 -4.66
CA GLU A 62 2.07 9.41 -5.38
C GLU A 62 2.16 7.94 -4.99
N LEU A 63 2.17 7.64 -3.68
CA LEU A 63 2.24 6.27 -3.17
C LEU A 63 1.02 5.46 -3.60
N LEU A 64 -0.19 6.01 -3.45
CA LEU A 64 -1.42 5.32 -3.86
C LEU A 64 -1.45 5.03 -5.36
N ASN A 65 -0.96 5.95 -6.19
CA ASN A 65 -0.87 5.74 -7.63
C ASN A 65 0.17 4.66 -7.99
N GLU A 66 1.32 4.65 -7.33
CA GLU A 66 2.33 3.60 -7.52
C GLU A 66 1.78 2.21 -7.17
N GLY A 67 1.14 2.08 -6.01
CA GLY A 67 0.49 0.83 -5.60
C GLY A 67 -0.60 0.39 -6.57
N LYS A 68 -1.42 1.33 -7.06
CA LYS A 68 -2.43 1.05 -8.08
C LYS A 68 -1.81 0.51 -9.36
N THR A 69 -0.73 1.14 -9.86
CA THR A 69 -0.04 0.65 -11.07
C THR A 69 0.52 -0.76 -10.89
N LEU A 70 1.01 -1.11 -9.70
CA LEU A 70 1.45 -2.47 -9.39
C LEU A 70 0.28 -3.46 -9.42
N ALA A 71 -0.86 -3.08 -8.84
CA ALA A 71 -2.06 -3.91 -8.83
C ALA A 71 -2.68 -4.10 -10.23
N GLU A 72 -2.55 -3.13 -11.12
CA GLU A 72 -3.02 -3.20 -12.52
C GLU A 72 -2.11 -4.02 -13.44
N ALA A 73 -0.86 -4.27 -13.04
CA ALA A 73 0.15 -4.96 -13.85
C ALA A 73 0.17 -6.49 -13.68
N GLU A 74 -0.63 -7.02 -12.76
CA GLU A 74 -0.78 -8.45 -12.46
C GLU A 74 -2.06 -9.02 -13.07
#